data_AF-A0A973P543-F1
#
_entry.id   AF-A0A973P543-F1
#
_cell.length_a   1.000
_cell.length_b   1.000
_cell.length_c   1.000
_cell.angle_alpha   90.00
_cell.angle_beta   90.00
_cell.angle_gamma   90.00
#
_symmetry.space_group_name_H-M   'P 1'
#
loop_
_entity.id
_entity.type
_entity.pdbx_description
1 polymer ?
#
loop_
_entity_poly.entity_id
_entity_poly.type
_entity_poly.pdbx_seq_one_letter_code
_entity_poly.pdbx_strand_id
1 'polypeptide(L)' 'MPATLVVRAVEGGELSWVLLAANGRPLARSAAAFRSAEALAAAWRELVADRAALS' A
#
# COMPACT_ATOMS: atom_id res chain seq x y z
N MET A 1 1.80 -16.17 7.55
CA MET A 1 0.61 -16.10 6.65
C MET A 1 0.78 -14.93 5.71
N PRO A 2 0.57 -15.07 4.40
CA PRO A 2 0.76 -13.96 3.46
C PRO A 2 -0.33 -12.90 3.65
N ALA A 3 0.07 -11.63 3.62
CA ALA A 3 -0.83 -10.47 3.56
C ALA A 3 -0.97 -10.03 2.09
N THR A 4 -2.10 -9.42 1.75
CA THR A 4 -2.40 -8.98 0.37
C THR A 4 -2.48 -7.46 0.32
N LEU A 5 -1.75 -6.84 -0.61
CA LEU A 5 -1.86 -5.42 -0.91
C LEU A 5 -2.92 -5.23 -2.00
N VAL A 6 -3.95 -4.43 -1.72
CA VAL A 6 -4.99 -4.08 -2.70
C VAL A 6 -4.85 -2.62 -3.05
N VAL A 7 -4.64 -2.32 -4.34
CA VAL A 7 -4.63 -0.97 -4.88
C VAL A 7 -6.04 -0.61 -5.33
N ARG A 8 -6.50 0.59 -4.98
CA ARG A 8 -7.83 1.10 -5.33
C ARG A 8 -7.71 2.48 -5.96
N ALA A 9 -8.45 2.71 -7.03
CA ALA A 9 -8.70 4.06 -7.52
C ALA A 9 -9.59 4.80 -6.50
N VAL A 10 -9.25 6.05 -6.23
CA VAL A 10 -10.06 6.99 -5.45
C VAL A 10 -10.56 8.12 -6.35
N GLU A 11 -11.41 8.98 -5.80
CA GLU A 11 -12.00 10.10 -6.54
C GLU A 11 -10.90 11.00 -7.14
N GLY A 12 -11.09 11.46 -8.38
CA GLY A 12 -10.08 12.23 -9.11
C GLY A 12 -9.01 11.41 -9.81
N GLY A 13 -9.13 10.07 -9.84
CA GLY A 13 -8.22 9.19 -10.59
C GLY A 13 -6.89 8.90 -9.87
N GLU A 14 -6.78 9.31 -8.61
CA GLU A 14 -5.64 8.96 -7.77
C GLU A 14 -5.77 7.51 -7.26
N LEU A 15 -4.68 6.97 -6.73
CA LEU A 15 -4.55 5.59 -6.28
C LEU A 15 -4.25 5.56 -4.78
N SER A 16 -4.89 4.65 -4.06
CA SER A 16 -4.58 4.34 -2.65
C SER A 16 -4.36 2.85 -2.49
N TRP A 17 -3.83 2.43 -1.34
CA TRP A 17 -3.66 1.01 -1.04
C TRP A 17 -4.17 0.65 0.35
N VAL A 18 -4.60 -0.60 0.50
CA VAL A 18 -4.92 -1.21 1.79
C VAL A 18 -4.21 -2.54 1.89
N LEU A 19 -3.54 -2.78 3.01
CA LEU A 19 -2.94 -4.06 3.34
C LEU A 19 -3.97 -4.89 4.12
N LEU A 20 -4.29 -6.07 3.59
CA LEU A 20 -5.24 -7.00 4.20
C LEU A 20 -4.50 -8.20 4.80
N ALA A 21 -4.91 -8.60 6.00
CA ALA A 21 -4.58 -9.91 6.54
C ALA A 21 -5.21 -11.02 5.68
N ALA A 22 -4.75 -12.26 5.87
CA ALA A 22 -5.27 -13.42 5.14
C ALA A 22 -6.79 -13.64 5.32
N ASN A 23 -7.36 -13.16 6.42
CA ASN A 23 -8.81 -13.22 6.69
C ASN A 23 -9.58 -12.01 6.14
N GLY A 24 -8.95 -11.17 5.31
CA GLY A 24 -9.56 -9.98 4.71
C GLY A 24 -9.65 -8.77 5.63
N ARG A 25 -9.18 -8.84 6.89
CA ARG A 25 -9.20 -7.68 7.79
C ARG A 25 -8.12 -6.66 7.40
N PRO A 26 -8.44 -5.35 7.33
CA PRO A 26 -7.44 -4.31 7.11
C PRO A 26 -6.41 -4.25 8.25
N LEU A 27 -5.14 -4.21 7.88
CA LEU A 27 -3.99 -4.03 8.78
C LEU A 27 -3.43 -2.62 8.69
N ALA A 28 -3.37 -2.07 7.48
CA ALA A 28 -2.88 -0.73 7.21
C ALA A 28 -3.54 -0.16 5.96
N ARG A 29 -3.53 1.16 5.83
CA ARG A 29 -4.03 1.91 4.67
C ARG A 29 -3.03 2.99 4.30
N SER A 30 -3.00 3.39 3.03
CA SER A 30 -2.17 4.50 2.61
C SER A 30 -2.58 5.78 3.33
N ALA A 31 -1.59 6.56 3.77
CA ALA A 31 -1.81 7.87 4.37
C ALA A 31 -2.11 8.95 3.32
N ALA A 32 -1.66 8.74 2.09
CA ALA A 32 -1.86 9.62 0.94
C ALA A 32 -2.41 8.84 -0.26
N ALA A 33 -2.99 9.57 -1.20
CA ALA A 33 -3.32 9.09 -2.53
C ALA A 33 -2.21 9.48 -3.53
N PHE A 34 -2.02 8.66 -4.57
CA PHE A 34 -0.93 8.74 -5.52
C PHE A 34 -1.47 8.99 -6.93
N ARG A 35 -0.86 9.91 -7.67
CA ARG A 35 -1.33 10.27 -9.01
C ARG A 35 -0.99 9.25 -10.10
N SER A 36 -0.08 8.31 -9.82
CA SER A 36 0.31 7.27 -10.77
C SER A 36 0.69 5.97 -10.08
N ALA A 37 0.65 4.88 -10.84
CA ALA A 37 1.06 3.56 -10.37
C ALA A 37 2.55 3.53 -10.01
N GLU A 38 3.39 4.26 -10.75
CA GLU A 38 4.83 4.37 -10.52
C GLU A 38 5.13 5.05 -9.17
N ALA A 39 4.41 6.14 -8.86
CA ALA A 39 4.56 6.84 -7.58
C ALA A 39 4.16 5.94 -6.41
N LEU A 40 3.05 5.21 -6.54
CA LEU A 40 2.61 4.23 -5.54
C LEU A 40 3.65 3.11 -5.37
N ALA A 41 4.16 2.57 -6.47
CA ALA A 41 5.15 1.50 -6.45
C ALA A 41 6.50 1.93 -5.85
N ALA A 42 6.89 3.20 -6.02
CA ALA A 42 8.07 3.77 -5.37
C ALA A 42 7.87 3.86 -3.85
N ALA A 43 6.76 4.46 -3.40
CA ALA A 43 6.44 4.56 -1.98
C ALA A 43 6.31 3.18 -1.29
N TRP A 44 5.76 2.19 -1.99
CA TRP A 44 5.69 0.81 -1.47
C TRP A 44 7.09 0.19 -1.31
N ARG A 45 7.99 0.40 -2.26
CA ARG A 45 9.38 -0.10 -2.16
C ARG A 45 10.13 0.52 -0.99
N GLU A 46 9.95 1.82 -0.76
CA GLU A 46 10.50 2.51 0.42
C GLU A 46 9.97 1.90 1.71
N LEU A 47 8.65 1.70 1.84
CA LEU A 47 8.06 1.08 3.02
C LEU A 47 8.62 -0.33 3.30
N VAL A 48 8.83 -1.13 2.25
CA VAL A 48 9.43 -2.47 2.37
C VAL A 48 10.89 -2.37 2.84
N ALA A 49 11.65 -1.41 2.33
CA ALA A 49 13.03 -1.18 2.74
C ALA A 49 13.12 -0.72 4.22
N ASP A 50 12.28 0.23 4.63
CA ASP A 50 12.20 0.72 6.01
C ASP A 50 11.86 -0.42 6.98
N ARG A 51 10.89 -1.26 6.62
CA ARG A 51 10.54 -2.45 7.41
C ARG A 51 11.72 -3.40 7.57
N ALA A 52 12.48 -3.63 6.50
CA ALA A 52 13.65 -4.52 6.55
C ALA A 52 14.74 -3.96 7.47
N ALA A 53 14.93 -2.64 7.51
CA ALA A 53 15.88 -1.99 8.41
C ALA A 53 15.47 -2.04 9.91
N LEU A 54 14.18 -2.23 10.19
CA LEU A 54 13.63 -2.35 11.55
C LEU A 54 13.58 -3.79 12.08
N SER A 55 13.96 -4.78 11.26
CA SER A 55 13.93 -6.21 11.59
C SER A 55 15.29 -6.71 12.05
#